data_AF-A0A829ZQV4-F1
#
_entry.id   AF-A0A829ZQV4-F1
#
_cell.length_a   1.000
_cell.length_b   1.000
_cell.length_c   1.000
_cell.angle_alpha   90.00
_cell.angle_beta   90.00
_cell.angle_gamma   90.00
#
_symmetry.space_group_name_H-M   'P 1'
#
loop_
_entity.id
_entity.type
_entity.pdbx_description
1 polymer ?
#
loop_
_entity_poly.entity_id
_entity_poly.type
_entity_poly.pdbx_seq_one_letter_code
_entity_poly.pdbx_strand_id
1 'polypeptide(L)' 'MGEVRPPCPSGAFWEVAPGDTLFRIAQAVGTTVERLLELNPGIDPYNLQVGQYICLP' A
#
# COMPACT_ATOMS: atom_id res chain seq x y z
N MET A 1 -2.80 14.94 -16.57
CA MET A 1 -3.28 13.58 -16.88
C MET A 1 -3.27 12.86 -15.54
N GLY A 2 -4.44 12.68 -14.92
CA GLY A 2 -4.53 12.23 -13.53
C GLY A 2 -4.01 10.81 -13.40
N GLU A 3 -3.08 10.58 -12.48
CA GLU A 3 -2.60 9.25 -12.14
C GLU A 3 -3.82 8.39 -11.76
N VAL A 4 -4.08 7.36 -12.57
CA VAL A 4 -5.17 6.42 -12.35
C VAL A 4 -4.77 5.60 -11.13
N ARG A 5 -5.22 6.05 -9.94
CA ARG A 5 -5.07 5.27 -8.72
C ARG A 5 -5.86 3.96 -8.90
N PRO A 6 -5.29 2.80 -8.57
CA PRO A 6 -6.03 1.54 -8.59
C PRO A 6 -7.31 1.69 -7.76
N PRO A 7 -8.42 1.03 -8.16
CA PRO A 7 -9.65 1.07 -7.39
C PRO A 7 -9.40 0.49 -6.00
N CYS A 8 -9.50 1.34 -4.98
CA CYS A 8 -9.34 0.99 -3.59
C CYS A 8 -10.71 0.99 -2.90
N PRO A 9 -11.19 -0.15 -2.36
CA PRO A 9 -12.53 -0.23 -1.76
C PRO A 9 -12.77 0.75 -0.61
N SER A 10 -11.74 1.02 0.19
CA SER A 10 -11.80 1.97 1.32
C SER A 10 -11.66 3.43 0.88
N GLY A 11 -11.14 3.68 -0.33
CA GLY A 11 -10.72 5.00 -0.80
C GLY A 11 -9.51 5.58 -0.03
N ALA A 12 -8.95 4.85 0.93
CA ALA A 12 -7.83 5.26 1.76
C ALA A 12 -6.51 4.72 1.20
N PHE A 13 -5.50 5.59 1.15
CA PHE A 13 -4.19 5.24 0.62
C PHE A 13 -3.07 5.66 1.57
N TRP A 14 -2.01 4.86 1.60
CA TRP A 14 -0.73 5.21 2.19
C TRP A 14 0.28 5.51 1.09
N GLU A 15 0.90 6.69 1.13
CA GLU A 15 2.02 7.03 0.24
C GLU A 15 3.32 6.52 0.87
N VAL A 16 4.02 5.62 0.17
CA VAL A 16 5.25 5.01 0.67
C VAL A 16 6.33 6.08 0.82
N ALA A 17 6.85 6.22 2.04
CA ALA A 17 7.96 7.09 2.37
C ALA A 17 9.29 6.30 2.47
N PRO A 18 10.45 6.99 2.43
CA PRO A 18 11.73 6.33 2.65
C PRO A 18 11.77 5.57 3.98
N GLY A 19 12.09 4.28 3.93
CA GLY A 19 12.18 3.41 5.10
C GLY A 19 10.87 2.71 5.51
N ASP A 20 9.79 2.92 4.76
CA ASP A 20 8.57 2.13 4.91
C ASP A 20 8.78 0.69 4.44
N THR A 21 8.06 -0.21 5.10
CA THR A 21 7.90 -1.61 4.68
C THR A 21 6.44 -1.97 4.81
N LEU A 22 5.96 -2.96 4.06
CA LEU A 22 4.57 -3.43 4.21
C LEU A 22 4.26 -3.84 5.65
N PHE A 23 5.24 -4.40 6.36
CA PHE A 23 5.10 -4.76 7.77
C PHE A 23 4.83 -3.54 8.66
N ARG A 24 5.61 -2.47 8.51
CA ARG A 24 5.42 -1.23 9.29
C ARG A 24 4.11 -0.54 8.94
N ILE A 25 3.76 -0.49 7.66
CA ILE A 25 2.49 0.07 7.20
C ILE A 25 1.33 -0.73 7.81
N ALA A 26 1.36 -2.07 7.69
CA ALA A 26 0.32 -2.94 8.22
C ALA A 26 0.12 -2.74 9.74
N GLN A 27 1.23 -2.67 10.50
CA GLN A 27 1.19 -2.40 11.93
C GLN A 27 0.60 -1.01 12.25
N ALA A 28 0.99 0.02 11.49
CA ALA A 28 0.53 1.39 11.71
C ALA A 28 -0.98 1.55 11.47
N VAL A 29 -1.54 0.81 10.49
CA VAL A 29 -2.98 0.88 10.17
C VAL A 29 -3.81 -0.21 10.84
N GLY A 30 -3.19 -1.09 11.65
CA GLY A 30 -3.89 -2.17 12.35
C GLY A 30 -4.40 -3.29 11.44
N THR A 31 -3.65 -3.65 10.40
CA THR A 31 -3.97 -4.76 9.49
C THR A 31 -2.79 -5.74 9.35
N THR A 32 -2.86 -6.67 8.39
CA THR A 32 -1.80 -7.63 8.09
C THR A 32 -1.15 -7.36 6.73
N VAL A 33 0.08 -7.83 6.54
CA VAL A 33 0.78 -7.71 5.26
C VAL A 33 0.02 -8.47 4.16
N GLU A 34 -0.53 -9.64 4.49
CA GLU A 34 -1.35 -10.43 3.58
C GLU A 34 -2.55 -9.63 3.09
N ARG A 35 -3.24 -8.91 3.98
CA ARG A 35 -4.39 -8.08 3.61
C ARG A 35 -3.99 -6.92 2.70
N LEU A 36 -2.84 -6.30 2.94
CA LEU A 36 -2.32 -5.27 2.04
C LEU A 36 -2.01 -5.84 0.65
N LEU A 37 -1.42 -7.03 0.57
CA LEU A 37 -1.12 -7.68 -0.72
C LEU A 37 -2.39 -8.09 -1.47
N GLU A 38 -3.42 -8.57 -0.77
CA GLU A 38 -4.73 -8.86 -1.37
C GLU A 38 -5.36 -7.63 -2.03
N LEU A 39 -5.29 -6.48 -1.37
CA LEU A 39 -5.86 -5.21 -1.86
C LEU A 39 -5.02 -4.57 -2.97
N ASN A 40 -3.76 -4.97 -3.10
CA ASN A 40 -2.82 -4.37 -4.03
C ASN A 40 -2.14 -5.43 -4.91
N PRO A 41 -2.89 -6.08 -5.81
CA PRO A 41 -2.34 -7.08 -6.71
C PRO A 41 -1.25 -6.46 -7.60
N GLY A 42 -0.10 -7.13 -7.66
CA GLY A 42 1.04 -6.70 -8.48
C GLY A 42 2.09 -5.85 -7.77
N ILE A 43 1.91 -5.53 -6.48
CA ILE A 43 2.98 -4.94 -5.68
C ILE A 43 4.02 -6.01 -5.32
N ASP A 44 5.30 -5.67 -5.46
CA ASP A 44 6.41 -6.46 -4.94
C ASP A 44 6.67 -6.08 -3.47
N PRO A 45 6.45 -6.99 -2.51
CA PRO A 45 6.67 -6.72 -1.08
C PRO A 45 8.14 -6.42 -0.73
N TYR A 46 9.09 -6.85 -1.56
CA TYR A 46 10.51 -6.65 -1.35
C TYR A 46 11.06 -5.42 -2.07
N ASN A 47 10.25 -4.75 -2.89
CA ASN A 47 10.66 -3.63 -3.71
C ASN A 47 9.60 -2.51 -3.76
N LEU A 48 9.19 -2.04 -2.57
CA LEU A 48 8.33 -0.86 -2.46
C LEU A 48 9.05 0.38 -2.99
N GLN A 49 8.37 1.14 -3.84
CA GLN A 49 8.90 2.40 -4.38
C GLN A 49 8.43 3.59 -3.56
N VAL A 50 9.32 4.52 -3.27
CA VAL A 50 8.94 5.80 -2.62
C VAL A 50 7.98 6.57 -3.54
N GLY A 51 6.91 7.12 -2.97
CA GLY A 51 5.81 7.77 -3.70
C GLY A 51 4.76 6.80 -4.25
N GLN A 52 4.95 5.48 -4.08
CA GLN A 52 3.93 4.49 -4.43
C GLN A 52 2.74 4.60 -3.46
N TYR A 53 1.52 4.47 -3.99
CA TYR A 53 0.31 4.40 -3.16
C TYR A 53 -0.09 2.96 -2.87
N ILE A 54 -0.28 2.64 -1.58
CA ILE A 54 -0.82 1.37 -1.09
C ILE A 54 -2.28 1.58 -0.69
N CYS A 55 -3.20 0.86 -1.30
CA CYS A 55 -4.59 0.79 -0.87
C CYS A 55 -4.68 0.15 0.52
N LEU A 56 -5.38 0.81 1.43
CA LEU A 56 -5.60 0.35 2.80
C LEU A 56 -6.96 -0.37 2.91
N PRO A 57 -7.17 -1.24 3.91
CA PRO A 57 -8.45 -1.90 4.16
C PRO A 57 -9.60 -0.94 4.49
#